data_AF-A0A937SXU9-F1
#
_entry.id   AF-A0A937SXU9-F1
#
_cell.length_a   1.000
_cell.length_b   1.000
_cell.length_c   1.000
_cell.angle_alpha   90.00
_cell.angle_beta   90.00
_cell.angle_gamma   90.00
#
_symmetry.space_group_name_H-M   'P 1'
#
loop_
_entity.id
_entity.type
_entity.pdbx_description
1 polymer ?
#
loop_
_entity_poly.entity_id
_entity_poly.type
_entity_poly.pdbx_seq_one_letter_code
_entity_poly.pdbx_strand_id
1 'polypeptide(L)'
;MKSRFLDKLIDRLDRLDSDAVQTQFLHLAREKGLLETIFQAIQEGIVVVGSGASIRYANRTAESLFGFKLDDAEGQPIARYIRDIDWEKVLNLDEDEWEKLVRREIEVSYPDHRFVEFYVVPLSAVEQGEQGAVVIFRDVTRDRAS
;
A
#
# COMPACT_ATOMS: atom_id res chain seq x y z
N MET A 1 -17.66 -7.21 24.79
CA MET A 1 -18.74 -6.32 24.27
C MET A 1 -18.86 -6.29 22.74
N LYS A 2 -17.90 -6.81 21.94
CA LYS A 2 -17.95 -6.79 20.46
C LYS A 2 -18.89 -7.83 19.80
N SER A 3 -19.26 -8.94 20.45
CA SER A 3 -20.12 -9.95 19.78
C SER A 3 -21.60 -9.53 19.68
N ARG A 4 -22.16 -8.89 20.73
CA ARG A 4 -23.59 -8.52 20.77
C ARG A 4 -24.02 -7.49 19.72
N PHE A 5 -23.06 -6.77 19.11
CA PHE A 5 -23.29 -5.87 17.98
C PHE A 5 -23.28 -6.63 16.64
N LEU A 6 -22.33 -7.56 16.47
CA LEU A 6 -22.27 -8.46 15.30
C LEU A 6 -23.50 -9.38 15.27
N ASP A 7 -23.91 -9.94 16.40
CA ASP A 7 -25.08 -10.81 16.50
C ASP A 7 -26.37 -10.06 16.09
N LYS A 8 -26.49 -8.78 16.46
CA LYS A 8 -27.64 -7.93 16.05
C LYS A 8 -27.57 -7.49 14.59
N LEU A 9 -26.37 -7.37 14.01
CA LEU A 9 -26.19 -7.10 12.59
C LEU A 9 -26.59 -8.32 11.78
N ILE A 10 -26.19 -9.52 12.21
CA ILE A 10 -26.56 -10.81 11.61
C ILE A 10 -28.08 -11.01 11.66
N ASP A 11 -28.70 -10.77 12.81
CA ASP A 11 -30.16 -10.94 13.01
C ASP A 11 -31.01 -9.94 12.21
N ARG A 12 -30.43 -8.77 11.85
CA ARG A 12 -31.07 -7.81 10.92
C ARG A 12 -30.80 -8.13 9.45
N LEU A 13 -29.65 -8.72 9.14
CA LEU A 13 -29.31 -9.24 7.80
C LEU A 13 -30.22 -10.42 7.43
N ASP A 14 -30.59 -11.27 8.38
CA ASP A 14 -31.54 -12.39 8.18
C ASP A 14 -32.96 -11.94 7.80
N ARG A 15 -33.31 -10.66 8.02
CA ARG A 15 -34.62 -10.09 7.66
C ARG A 15 -34.63 -9.38 6.29
N LEU A 16 -33.46 -9.15 5.70
CA LEU A 16 -33.34 -8.74 4.31
C LEU A 16 -33.31 -10.03 3.47
N ASP A 17 -33.93 -10.06 2.28
CA ASP A 17 -33.90 -11.25 1.41
C ASP A 17 -32.47 -11.81 1.34
N SER A 18 -32.24 -12.98 1.94
CA SER A 18 -30.91 -13.60 2.07
C SER A 18 -30.20 -13.67 0.71
N ASP A 19 -30.96 -13.84 -0.38
CA ASP A 19 -30.47 -13.84 -1.75
C ASP A 19 -29.91 -12.47 -2.20
N ALA A 20 -30.54 -11.37 -1.79
CA ALA A 20 -30.07 -10.01 -2.11
C ALA A 20 -28.77 -9.68 -1.36
N VAL A 21 -28.69 -10.05 -0.07
CA VAL A 21 -27.47 -9.89 0.74
C VAL A 21 -26.33 -10.75 0.18
N GLN A 22 -26.60 -12.02 -0.13
CA GLN A 22 -25.61 -12.90 -0.75
C GLN A 22 -25.11 -12.37 -2.09
N THR A 23 -26.02 -11.87 -2.93
CA THR A 23 -25.66 -11.29 -4.23
C THR A 23 -24.77 -10.06 -4.06
N GLN A 24 -25.11 -9.15 -3.14
CA GLN A 24 -24.26 -7.99 -2.85
C GLN A 24 -22.91 -8.39 -2.27
N PHE A 25 -22.87 -9.36 -1.36
CA PHE A 25 -21.61 -9.86 -0.80
C PHE A 25 -20.71 -10.47 -1.88
N LEU A 26 -21.26 -11.29 -2.77
CA LEU A 26 -20.52 -11.87 -3.90
C LEU A 26 -20.01 -10.79 -4.86
N HIS A 27 -20.80 -9.75 -5.08
CA HIS A 27 -20.39 -8.62 -5.91
C HIS A 27 -19.19 -7.89 -5.30
N LEU A 28 -19.26 -7.53 -4.02
CA LEU A 28 -18.16 -6.89 -3.28
C LEU A 28 -16.90 -7.77 -3.25
N ALA A 29 -17.06 -9.08 -3.03
CA ALA A 29 -15.94 -10.02 -3.05
C ALA A 29 -15.26 -10.06 -4.42
N ARG A 30 -16.03 -10.00 -5.52
CA ARG A 30 -15.49 -9.93 -6.88
C ARG A 30 -14.78 -8.62 -7.16
N GLU A 31 -15.35 -7.49 -6.76
CA GLU A 31 -14.71 -6.17 -6.93
C GLU A 31 -13.40 -6.09 -6.15
N LYS A 32 -13.41 -6.55 -4.89
CA LYS A 32 -12.19 -6.65 -4.08
C LYS A 32 -11.15 -7.54 -4.75
N GLY A 33 -11.53 -8.73 -5.22
CA GLY A 33 -10.63 -9.64 -5.91
C GLY A 33 -10.05 -9.07 -7.20
N LEU A 34 -10.83 -8.28 -7.95
CA LEU A 34 -10.35 -7.56 -9.13
C LEU A 34 -9.31 -6.50 -8.76
N LEU A 35 -9.59 -5.68 -7.75
CA LEU A 35 -8.65 -4.65 -7.27
C LEU A 35 -7.34 -5.27 -6.76
N GLU A 36 -7.43 -6.37 -6.00
CA GLU A 36 -6.26 -7.13 -5.57
C GLU A 36 -5.46 -7.67 -6.78
N THR A 37 -6.15 -8.20 -7.79
CA THR A 37 -5.50 -8.70 -9.00
C THR A 37 -4.77 -7.59 -9.75
N ILE A 38 -5.41 -6.43 -9.90
CA ILE A 38 -4.81 -5.25 -10.53
C ILE A 38 -3.60 -4.78 -9.73
N PHE A 39 -3.76 -4.56 -8.42
CA PHE A 39 -2.70 -4.14 -7.52
C PHE A 39 -1.47 -5.05 -7.62
N GLN A 40 -1.69 -6.37 -7.66
CA GLN A 40 -0.64 -7.38 -7.76
C GLN A 40 -0.06 -7.58 -9.17
N ALA A 41 -0.63 -6.95 -10.21
CA ALA A 41 -0.17 -7.01 -11.60
C ALA A 41 0.63 -5.78 -12.03
N ILE A 42 0.55 -4.67 -11.28
CA ILE A 42 1.31 -3.44 -11.53
C ILE A 42 2.82 -3.72 -11.46
N GLN A 43 3.56 -3.25 -12.45
CA GLN A 43 5.01 -3.49 -12.58
C GLN A 43 5.86 -2.50 -11.77
N GLU A 44 5.27 -1.42 -11.30
CA GLU A 44 5.82 -0.60 -10.24
C GLU A 44 5.64 -1.27 -8.88
N GLY A 45 6.63 -1.14 -8.01
CA GLY A 45 6.50 -1.54 -6.61
C GLY A 45 5.56 -0.57 -5.91
N ILE A 46 4.52 -1.06 -5.26
CA ILE A 46 3.64 -0.22 -4.45
C ILE A 46 3.71 -0.69 -3.01
N VAL A 47 3.94 0.24 -2.08
CA VAL A 47 3.88 0.01 -0.64
C VAL A 47 2.97 1.07 -0.02
N VAL A 48 1.94 0.63 0.71
CA VAL A 48 1.11 1.51 1.51
C VAL A 48 1.62 1.49 2.94
N VAL A 49 1.98 2.66 3.46
CA VAL A 49 2.39 2.83 4.85
C VAL A 49 1.35 3.59 5.64
N GLY A 50 1.18 3.20 6.90
CA GLY A 50 0.32 3.88 7.85
C GLY A 50 1.05 4.89 8.73
N SER A 51 0.48 5.15 9.90
CA SER A 51 1.13 5.93 10.94
C SER A 51 2.49 5.33 11.33
N GLY A 52 3.47 6.21 11.58
CA GLY A 52 4.83 5.81 11.93
C GLY A 52 5.58 5.06 10.82
N ALA A 53 5.20 5.23 9.56
CA ALA A 53 5.79 4.57 8.40
C ALA A 53 5.69 3.03 8.44
N SER A 54 4.68 2.49 9.13
CA SER A 54 4.45 1.04 9.24
C SER A 54 3.80 0.49 7.96
N ILE A 55 4.31 -0.61 7.42
CA ILE A 55 3.78 -1.23 6.20
C ILE A 55 2.37 -1.79 6.47
N ARG A 56 1.39 -1.42 5.64
CA ARG A 56 0.03 -1.99 5.63
C ARG A 56 -0.20 -2.90 4.43
N TYR A 57 0.31 -2.51 3.25
CA TYR A 57 0.19 -3.29 2.03
C TYR A 57 1.46 -3.19 1.19
N ALA A 58 1.75 -4.23 0.42
CA ALA A 58 2.78 -4.24 -0.60
C ALA A 58 2.36 -5.15 -1.76
N ASN A 59 2.61 -4.73 -2.99
CA ASN A 59 2.41 -5.61 -4.13
C ASN A 59 3.62 -6.53 -4.36
N ARG A 60 3.44 -7.58 -5.18
CA ARG A 60 4.50 -8.55 -5.53
C ARG A 60 5.74 -7.89 -6.11
N THR A 61 5.58 -6.78 -6.82
CA THR A 61 6.73 -6.05 -7.38
C THR A 61 7.55 -5.41 -6.26
N ALA A 62 6.93 -4.76 -5.26
CA ALA A 62 7.64 -4.22 -4.10
C ALA A 62 8.33 -5.31 -3.28
N GLU A 63 7.65 -6.43 -3.04
CA GLU A 63 8.25 -7.61 -2.39
C GLU A 63 9.51 -8.08 -3.13
N SER A 64 9.46 -8.13 -4.46
CA SER A 64 10.56 -8.57 -5.31
C SER A 64 11.70 -7.55 -5.37
N LEU A 65 11.37 -6.25 -5.37
CA LEU A 65 12.34 -5.15 -5.42
C LEU A 65 13.17 -5.06 -4.15
N PHE A 66 12.56 -5.30 -2.98
CA PHE A 66 13.20 -5.09 -1.67
C PHE A 66 13.44 -6.39 -0.89
N GLY A 67 13.06 -7.54 -1.46
CA GLY A 67 13.39 -8.86 -0.92
C GLY A 67 12.67 -9.19 0.39
N PHE A 68 11.41 -8.79 0.51
CA PHE A 68 10.57 -9.11 1.67
C PHE A 68 9.23 -9.73 1.26
N LYS A 69 8.54 -10.33 2.24
CA LYS A 69 7.15 -10.81 2.11
C LYS A 69 6.24 -9.95 2.95
N LEU A 70 5.08 -9.57 2.43
CA LEU A 70 4.13 -8.71 3.16
C LEU A 70 3.75 -9.34 4.50
N ASP A 71 3.52 -10.66 4.54
CA ASP A 71 3.15 -11.39 5.75
C ASP A 71 4.18 -11.23 6.90
N ASP A 72 5.46 -11.02 6.58
CA ASP A 72 6.54 -10.78 7.56
C ASP A 72 6.79 -9.28 7.82
N ALA A 73 6.39 -8.44 6.88
CA ALA A 73 6.66 -7.00 6.88
C ALA A 73 5.50 -6.16 7.43
N GLU A 74 4.28 -6.69 7.44
CA GLU A 74 3.09 -5.99 7.89
C GLU A 74 3.26 -5.48 9.34
N GLY A 75 2.90 -4.21 9.55
CA GLY A 75 3.07 -3.51 10.83
C GLY A 75 4.50 -3.11 11.17
N GLN A 76 5.51 -3.57 10.42
CA GLN A 76 6.91 -3.16 10.63
C GLN A 76 7.19 -1.82 9.92
N PRO A 77 8.12 -0.99 10.45
CA PRO A 77 8.56 0.22 9.76
C PRO A 77 9.21 -0.10 8.41
N ILE A 78 8.81 0.61 7.36
CA ILE A 78 9.38 0.46 6.01
C ILE A 78 10.90 0.70 5.97
N ALA A 79 11.41 1.54 6.88
CA ALA A 79 12.83 1.83 7.07
C ALA A 79 13.68 0.57 7.34
N ARG A 80 13.07 -0.51 7.85
CA ARG A 80 13.77 -1.79 8.07
C ARG A 80 14.24 -2.42 6.76
N TYR A 81 13.44 -2.27 5.71
CA TYR A 81 13.64 -2.85 4.39
C TYR A 81 14.29 -1.86 3.43
N ILE A 82 13.97 -0.58 3.55
CA ILE A 82 14.46 0.49 2.68
C ILE A 82 15.14 1.56 3.52
N ARG A 83 16.47 1.45 3.66
CA ARG A 83 17.25 2.23 4.64
C ARG A 83 17.73 3.58 4.12
N ASP A 84 17.85 3.72 2.81
CA ASP A 84 18.46 4.91 2.18
C ASP A 84 17.48 6.09 2.06
N ILE A 85 16.29 5.97 2.67
CA ILE A 85 15.24 7.00 2.66
C ILE A 85 14.97 7.46 4.10
N ASP A 86 14.99 8.77 4.30
CA ASP A 86 14.50 9.41 5.52
C ASP A 86 12.97 9.46 5.50
N TRP A 87 12.34 8.38 5.98
CA TRP A 87 10.89 8.21 5.95
C TRP A 87 10.13 9.21 6.81
N GLU A 88 10.75 9.74 7.85
CA GLU A 88 10.13 10.77 8.70
C GLU A 88 10.02 12.08 7.92
N LYS A 89 11.10 12.50 7.26
CA LYS A 89 11.04 13.65 6.36
C LYS A 89 10.11 13.42 5.19
N VAL A 90 10.09 12.21 4.63
CA VAL A 90 9.19 11.91 3.51
C VAL A 90 7.74 12.01 3.98
N LEU A 91 7.32 11.39 5.08
CA LEU A 91 5.90 11.34 5.42
C LEU A 91 5.32 12.62 6.05
N ASN A 92 6.18 13.55 6.49
CA ASN A 92 5.76 14.81 7.14
C ASN A 92 5.72 16.02 6.23
N LEU A 93 5.83 15.85 4.91
CA LEU A 93 5.82 16.97 3.97
C LEU A 93 4.42 17.55 3.81
N ASP A 94 4.35 18.87 3.65
CA ASP A 94 3.11 19.60 3.39
C ASP A 94 2.68 19.44 1.91
N GLU A 95 1.38 19.57 1.63
CA GLU A 95 0.78 19.46 0.27
C GLU A 95 1.54 20.26 -0.81
N ASP A 96 2.03 21.46 -0.48
CA ASP A 96 2.78 22.34 -1.40
C ASP A 96 4.26 21.96 -1.59
N GLU A 97 4.82 21.13 -0.70
CA GLU A 97 6.19 20.62 -0.81
C GLU A 97 6.27 19.29 -1.56
N TRP A 98 5.15 18.57 -1.70
CA TRP A 98 5.07 17.30 -2.41
C TRP A 98 5.24 17.44 -3.92
N GLU A 99 4.71 18.50 -4.55
CA GLU A 99 4.99 18.83 -5.96
C GLU A 99 6.50 19.06 -6.19
N LYS A 100 7.24 19.42 -5.14
CA LYS A 100 8.68 19.69 -5.15
C LYS A 100 9.52 18.52 -4.62
N LEU A 101 8.94 17.44 -4.09
CA LEU A 101 9.67 16.20 -3.90
C LEU A 101 9.72 15.41 -5.20
N VAL A 102 10.48 16.02 -6.12
CA VAL A 102 11.59 15.43 -6.87
C VAL A 102 11.65 13.92 -6.67
N ARG A 103 11.19 13.18 -7.68
CA ARG A 103 11.84 11.98 -8.23
C ARG A 103 13.17 11.71 -7.52
N ARG A 104 13.15 10.90 -6.47
CA ARG A 104 14.36 10.50 -5.75
C ARG A 104 14.75 9.12 -6.22
N GLU A 105 16.01 8.98 -6.59
CA GLU A 105 16.59 7.70 -6.96
C GLU A 105 17.35 7.14 -5.76
N ILE A 106 17.12 5.87 -5.48
CA ILE A 106 17.87 5.09 -4.50
C ILE A 106 18.53 3.90 -5.19
N GLU A 107 19.63 3.44 -4.62
CA GLU A 107 20.32 2.25 -5.06
C GLU A 107 19.95 1.10 -4.13
N VAL A 108 19.26 0.09 -4.67
CA VAL A 108 18.89 -1.10 -3.93
C VAL A 108 19.94 -2.17 -4.23
N SER A 109 20.60 -2.68 -3.19
CA SER A 109 21.66 -3.70 -3.35
C SER A 109 21.19 -5.13 -3.08
N TYR A 110 19.99 -5.31 -2.52
CA TYR A 110 19.40 -6.60 -2.21
C TYR A 110 17.90 -6.57 -2.50
N PRO A 111 17.32 -7.61 -3.14
CA PRO A 111 17.95 -8.89 -3.50
C PRO A 111 18.86 -8.81 -4.73
N ASP A 112 18.59 -7.88 -5.64
CA ASP A 112 19.43 -7.59 -6.80
C ASP A 112 19.89 -6.14 -6.75
N HIS A 113 20.98 -5.83 -7.45
CA HIS A 113 21.43 -4.46 -7.66
C HIS A 113 20.54 -3.72 -8.65
N ARG A 114 19.84 -2.68 -8.19
CA ARG A 114 18.85 -1.91 -8.96
C ARG A 114 18.90 -0.43 -8.63
N PHE A 115 18.58 0.40 -9.62
CA PHE A 115 18.29 1.83 -9.41
C PHE A 115 16.78 2.03 -9.40
N VAL A 116 16.26 2.58 -8.32
CA VAL A 116 14.82 2.71 -8.10
C VAL A 116 14.47 4.17 -7.87
N GLU A 117 13.64 4.71 -8.75
CA GLU A 117 12.95 5.98 -8.53
C GLU A 117 11.75 5.74 -7.61
N PHE A 118 11.45 6.66 -6.70
CA PHE A 118 10.19 6.60 -5.94
C PHE A 118 9.46 7.93 -5.88
N TYR A 119 8.15 7.81 -5.68
CA TYR A 119 7.21 8.91 -5.43
C TYR A 119 6.24 8.52 -4.30
N VAL A 120 5.71 9.52 -3.61
CA VAL A 120 4.86 9.32 -2.43
C VAL A 120 3.59 10.14 -2.57
N VAL A 121 2.47 9.51 -2.28
CA VAL A 121 1.13 10.09 -2.34
C VAL A 121 0.50 9.96 -0.96
N PRO A 122 0.22 11.05 -0.24
CA PRO A 122 -0.40 10.97 1.08
C PRO A 122 -1.82 10.42 0.96
N LEU A 123 -2.23 9.56 1.90
CA LEU A 123 -3.59 9.02 1.90
C LEU A 123 -4.63 10.10 2.19
N SER A 124 -4.24 11.15 2.91
CA SER A 124 -5.07 12.33 3.19
C SER A 124 -5.55 13.07 1.94
N ALA A 125 -4.87 12.91 0.80
CA ALA A 125 -5.30 13.48 -0.48
C ALA A 125 -6.60 12.86 -1.01
N VAL A 126 -6.94 11.63 -0.57
CA VAL A 126 -8.18 10.92 -0.93
C VAL A 126 -9.20 11.01 0.19
N GLU A 127 -8.77 10.81 1.45
CA GLU A 127 -9.64 10.84 2.62
C GLU A 127 -9.03 11.70 3.75
N GLN A 128 -9.64 12.86 4.01
CA GLN A 128 -9.16 13.76 5.06
C GLN A 128 -9.09 13.07 6.43
N GLY A 129 -7.94 13.17 7.09
CA GLY A 129 -7.68 12.55 8.38
C GLY A 129 -7.08 11.14 8.30
N GLU A 130 -6.98 10.54 7.10
CA GLU A 130 -6.24 9.30 6.94
C GLU A 130 -4.72 9.54 7.05
N GLN A 131 -4.09 8.88 8.01
CA GLN A 131 -2.65 8.94 8.20
C GLN A 131 -1.94 7.84 7.42
N GLY A 132 -0.91 8.24 6.68
CA GLY A 132 -0.06 7.35 5.90
C GLY A 132 0.16 7.87 4.49
N ALA A 133 0.78 7.03 3.67
CA ALA A 133 1.04 7.34 2.27
C ALA A 133 1.12 6.07 1.43
N VAL A 134 0.87 6.22 0.14
CA VAL A 134 1.22 5.25 -0.89
C VAL A 134 2.59 5.64 -1.44
N VAL A 135 3.57 4.76 -1.31
CA VAL A 135 4.89 4.90 -1.92
C VAL A 135 4.95 4.01 -3.14
N ILE A 136 5.35 4.58 -4.26
CA ILE A 136 5.42 3.87 -5.52
C ILE A 136 6.85 3.95 -6.05
N PHE A 137 7.36 2.80 -6.47
CA PHE A 137 8.75 2.54 -6.81
C PHE A 137 8.84 2.07 -8.26
N ARG A 138 9.64 2.77 -9.06
CA ARG A 138 9.92 2.43 -10.45
C ARG A 138 11.37 1.99 -10.59
N ASP A 139 11.56 0.76 -11.06
CA ASP A 139 12.89 0.26 -11.44
C ASP A 139 13.34 0.97 -12.73
N VAL A 140 14.39 1.79 -12.62
CA VAL A 140 14.99 2.56 -13.72
C VAL A 140 16.38 2.02 -14.08
N THR A 141 16.73 0.82 -13.62
CA THR A 141 18.04 0.21 -13.85
C THR A 141 18.39 0.12 -15.33
N ARG A 142 17.40 -0.21 -16.18
CA ARG A 142 17.58 -0.30 -17.64
C ARG A 142 17.69 1.07 -18.30
N ASP A 143 16.92 2.04 -17.80
CA ASP A 143 16.92 3.42 -18.31
C ASP A 143 18.29 4.08 -18.08
N ARG A 144 19.01 3.68 -17.02
CA ARG A 144 20.37 4.13 -16.70
C ARG A 144 21.49 3.51 -17.55
N ALA A 145 21.24 2.36 -18.17
CA ALA A 145 22.24 1.60 -18.92
C ALA A 145 22.27 1.95 -20.43
N SER A 146 21.43 2.89 -20.86
CA SER A 146 21.27 3.32 -22.27
C SER A 146 21.96 4.64 -22.57
#